data_AF-A0A2R7L6S3-F1
#
_entry.id   AF-A0A2R7L6S3-F1
#
_cell.length_a   1.000
_cell.length_b   1.000
_cell.length_c   1.000
_cell.angle_alpha   90.00
_cell.angle_beta   90.00
_cell.angle_gamma   90.00
#
_symmetry.space_group_name_H-M   'P 1'
#
loop_
_entity.id
_entity.type
_entity.pdbx_description
1 polymer ?
#
loop_
_entity_poly.entity_id
_entity_poly.type
_entity_poly.pdbx_seq_one_letter_code
_entity_poly.pdbx_strand_id
1 'polypeptide(L)'
;NYRVHRYKHLIVSPHYTRTKFIKLIDREILHALAGRKTHIKLKMNSLSDFKMIDKLYEASNAGVKIQLQVRGICSLIPGIPGMSENIEAISIVDNYLEHSRVYIFGNAGLTEVYISSADFMTRNLDGRVEVTCPIYDLAIKKELIDNFNIAWKGNVKVRYHSYKLDNKYKPRNHHAPFRAQFETYKYYQNKIEVIDEVVQGTN
;
A
#
# COMPACT_ATOMS: atom_id res chain seq x y z
N ASN A 1 33.03 -16.26 -3.80
CA ASN A 1 33.11 -14.80 -3.69
C ASN A 1 31.80 -14.14 -4.15
N TYR A 2 30.77 -14.11 -3.31
CA TYR A 2 29.52 -13.42 -3.61
C TYR A 2 29.69 -11.92 -3.33
N ARG A 3 29.60 -11.07 -4.37
CA ARG A 3 29.69 -9.60 -4.22
C ARG A 3 28.30 -9.03 -4.00
N VAL A 4 28.09 -8.40 -2.85
CA VAL A 4 26.86 -7.65 -2.56
C VAL A 4 26.98 -6.28 -3.23
N HIS A 5 26.11 -6.00 -4.20
CA HIS A 5 26.07 -4.72 -4.88
C HIS A 5 25.20 -3.71 -4.11
N ARG A 6 25.71 -2.48 -3.94
CA ARG A 6 24.95 -1.39 -3.34
C ARG A 6 24.22 -0.63 -4.45
N TYR A 7 22.89 -0.64 -4.40
CA TYR A 7 22.04 0.08 -5.33
C TYR A 7 21.76 1.51 -4.83
N LYS A 8 21.75 2.48 -5.74
CA LYS A 8 21.47 3.90 -5.41
C LYS A 8 19.99 4.13 -5.10
N HIS A 9 19.11 3.56 -5.93
CA HIS A 9 17.65 3.81 -5.88
C HIS A 9 16.85 2.56 -5.50
N LEU A 10 17.18 1.42 -6.10
CA LEU A 10 16.45 0.17 -5.90
C LEU A 10 16.66 -0.38 -4.49
N ILE A 11 15.60 -0.98 -3.95
CA ILE A 11 15.64 -1.80 -2.75
C ILE A 11 15.58 -3.26 -3.21
N VAL A 12 16.59 -4.05 -2.88
CA VAL A 12 16.77 -5.40 -3.42
C VAL A 12 16.88 -6.41 -2.27
N SER A 13 16.05 -7.45 -2.32
CA SER A 13 16.12 -8.61 -1.43
C SER A 13 17.25 -9.55 -1.88
N PRO A 14 17.87 -10.32 -0.97
CA PRO A 14 17.56 -10.43 0.46
C PRO A 14 18.29 -9.44 1.38
N HIS A 15 19.19 -8.61 0.82
CA HIS A 15 20.20 -7.91 1.63
C HIS A 15 19.68 -6.64 2.32
N TYR A 16 18.72 -5.93 1.71
CA TYR A 16 18.39 -4.56 2.16
C TYR A 16 16.90 -4.29 2.38
N THR A 17 16.01 -5.14 1.87
CA THR A 17 14.57 -4.86 1.82
C THR A 17 13.97 -4.62 3.19
N ARG A 18 14.18 -5.54 4.13
CA ARG A 18 13.71 -5.40 5.52
C ARG A 18 14.22 -4.12 6.17
N THR A 19 15.53 -3.91 6.17
CA THR A 19 16.15 -2.73 6.79
C THR A 19 15.66 -1.43 6.17
N LYS A 20 15.41 -1.40 4.86
CA LYS A 20 14.89 -0.22 4.17
C LYS A 20 13.44 0.08 4.56
N PHE A 21 12.55 -0.91 4.55
CA PHE A 21 11.16 -0.68 4.98
C PHE A 21 11.05 -0.31 6.47
N ILE A 22 11.84 -0.95 7.34
CA ILE A 22 11.91 -0.57 8.75
C ILE A 22 12.28 0.92 8.89
N LYS A 23 13.32 1.39 8.18
CA LYS A 23 13.72 2.81 8.20
C LYS A 23 12.65 3.76 7.66
N LEU A 24 11.87 3.35 6.65
CA LEU A 24 10.76 4.15 6.14
C LEU A 24 9.65 4.27 7.19
N ILE A 25 9.34 3.18 7.90
CA ILE A 25 8.35 3.17 8.98
C ILE A 25 8.84 3.97 10.20
N ASP A 26 10.11 3.80 10.60
CA ASP A 26 10.77 4.59 11.65
C ASP A 26 10.66 6.09 11.38
N ARG A 27 10.85 6.49 10.13
CA ARG A 27 10.73 7.90 9.74
C ARG A 27 9.29 8.41 9.90
N GLU A 28 8.28 7.62 9.54
CA GLU A 28 6.88 7.99 9.83
C GLU A 28 6.61 8.07 11.34
N ILE A 29 7.16 7.16 12.14
CA ILE A 29 7.06 7.22 13.62
C ILE A 29 7.64 8.54 14.14
N LEU A 30 8.86 8.90 13.73
CA LEU A 30 9.51 10.14 14.15
C LEU A 30 8.72 11.38 13.74
N HIS A 31 8.15 11.38 12.52
CA HIS A 31 7.29 12.48 12.07
C HIS A 31 6.00 12.57 12.89
N ALA A 32 5.38 11.44 13.25
CA ALA A 32 4.15 11.43 14.04
C ALA A 32 4.38 11.95 15.47
N LEU A 33 5.47 11.51 16.11
CA LEU A 33 5.89 12.00 17.42
C LEU A 33 6.21 13.51 17.41
N ALA A 34 6.65 14.04 16.27
CA ALA A 34 6.88 15.47 16.06
C ALA A 34 5.61 16.25 15.65
N GLY A 35 4.42 15.62 15.65
CA GLY A 35 3.16 16.25 15.27
C GLY A 35 3.03 16.57 13.77
N ARG A 36 3.85 15.97 12.91
CA ARG A 36 3.84 16.19 11.46
C ARG A 36 2.84 15.27 10.77
N LYS A 37 2.49 15.60 9.53
CA LYS A 37 1.58 14.79 8.71
C LYS A 37 2.23 13.46 8.32
N THR A 38 1.65 12.36 8.76
CA THR A 38 2.13 10.99 8.47
C THR A 38 1.04 10.11 7.95
N HIS A 39 1.41 9.15 7.10
CA HIS A 39 0.53 8.05 6.74
C HIS A 39 1.35 6.92 6.10
N ILE A 40 0.85 5.70 6.24
CA ILE A 40 1.37 4.53 5.54
C ILE A 40 0.21 3.89 4.78
N LYS A 41 0.36 3.70 3.48
CA LYS A 41 -0.61 2.96 2.65
C LYS A 41 0.10 1.82 1.96
N LEU A 42 -0.28 0.59 2.24
CA LEU A 42 0.38 -0.60 1.70
C LEU A 42 -0.64 -1.47 0.96
N LYS A 43 -0.38 -1.73 -0.32
CA LYS A 43 -1.09 -2.71 -1.12
C LYS A 43 -0.15 -3.87 -1.40
N MET A 44 -0.59 -5.10 -1.12
CA MET A 44 0.18 -6.32 -1.39
C MET A 44 -0.71 -7.56 -1.44
N ASN A 45 -0.14 -8.72 -1.78
CA ASN A 45 -0.89 -9.96 -1.78
C ASN A 45 -0.95 -10.58 -0.40
N SER A 46 0.16 -10.54 0.34
CA SER A 46 0.29 -11.20 1.64
C SER A 46 1.14 -10.37 2.62
N LEU A 47 0.74 -10.37 3.89
CA LEU A 47 1.44 -9.79 5.03
C LEU A 47 1.51 -10.84 6.14
N SER A 48 2.67 -11.44 6.36
CA SER A 48 2.86 -12.50 7.36
C SER A 48 4.22 -12.47 8.05
N ASP A 49 5.05 -11.47 7.78
CA ASP A 49 6.35 -11.33 8.43
C ASP A 49 6.23 -10.65 9.80
N PHE A 50 6.61 -11.36 10.88
CA PHE A 50 6.44 -10.88 12.26
C PHE A 50 7.13 -9.55 12.52
N LYS A 51 8.39 -9.39 12.13
CA LYS A 51 9.15 -8.14 12.39
C LYS A 51 8.55 -6.94 11.66
N MET A 52 8.04 -7.14 10.44
CA MET A 52 7.33 -6.06 9.73
C MET A 52 5.98 -5.74 10.38
N ILE A 53 5.24 -6.74 10.87
CA ILE A 53 3.97 -6.55 11.57
C ILE A 53 4.17 -5.81 12.89
N ASP A 54 5.13 -6.23 13.71
CA ASP A 54 5.49 -5.57 14.97
C ASP A 54 5.84 -4.09 14.72
N LYS A 55 6.56 -3.82 13.63
CA LYS A 55 6.92 -2.44 13.27
C LYS A 55 5.72 -1.59 12.84
N LEU A 56 4.73 -2.19 12.20
CA LEU A 56 3.47 -1.50 11.89
C LEU A 56 2.64 -1.24 13.15
N TYR A 57 2.66 -2.14 14.14
CA TYR A 57 2.04 -1.89 15.44
C TYR A 57 2.72 -0.75 16.20
N GLU A 58 4.06 -0.71 16.21
CA GLU A 58 4.82 0.42 16.77
C GLU A 58 4.43 1.75 16.10
N ALA A 59 4.31 1.76 14.76
CA ALA A 59 3.87 2.93 14.02
C ALA A 59 2.44 3.35 14.34
N SER A 60 1.53 2.38 14.48
CA SER A 60 0.17 2.65 14.94
C SER A 60 0.17 3.31 16.32
N ASN A 61 0.93 2.78 17.28
CA ASN A 61 1.01 3.33 18.64
C ASN A 61 1.65 4.73 18.70
N ALA A 62 2.53 5.06 17.75
CA ALA A 62 3.06 6.41 17.59
C ALA A 62 2.07 7.41 16.96
N GLY A 63 0.88 6.96 16.55
CA GLY A 63 -0.17 7.79 15.93
C GLY A 63 -0.17 7.80 14.40
N VAL A 64 0.68 7.00 13.74
CA VAL A 64 0.70 6.90 12.27
C VAL A 64 -0.58 6.23 11.79
N LYS A 65 -1.32 6.87 10.88
CA LYS A 65 -2.48 6.26 10.22
C LYS A 65 -2.04 5.29 9.12
N ILE A 66 -2.49 4.05 9.20
CA ILE A 66 -2.06 2.95 8.33
C ILE A 66 -3.26 2.33 7.61
N GLN A 67 -3.17 2.23 6.29
CA GLN A 67 -4.18 1.62 5.43
C GLN A 67 -3.58 0.44 4.67
N LEU A 68 -4.14 -0.76 4.87
CA LEU A 68 -3.65 -2.00 4.27
C LEU A 68 -4.67 -2.57 3.27
N GLN A 69 -4.22 -2.78 2.04
CA GLN A 69 -4.95 -3.55 1.03
C GLN A 69 -4.23 -4.88 0.82
N VAL A 70 -4.68 -5.93 1.51
CA VAL A 70 -4.06 -7.26 1.46
C VAL A 70 -5.08 -8.26 0.95
N ARG A 71 -4.94 -8.76 -0.28
CA ARG A 71 -5.97 -9.66 -0.83
C ARG A 71 -5.96 -11.07 -0.24
N GLY A 72 -4.78 -11.55 0.16
CA GLY A 72 -4.53 -12.92 0.58
C GLY A 72 -4.28 -13.02 2.08
N ILE A 73 -3.14 -13.59 2.45
CA ILE A 73 -2.80 -13.87 3.86
C ILE A 73 -2.51 -12.55 4.57
N CYS A 74 -3.18 -12.28 5.68
CA CYS A 74 -2.88 -11.15 6.56
C CYS A 74 -2.83 -11.65 8.01
N SER A 75 -1.63 -11.77 8.56
CA SER A 75 -1.42 -12.14 9.97
C SER A 75 -1.55 -10.94 10.92
N LEU A 76 -1.54 -9.72 10.38
CA LEU A 76 -1.79 -8.50 11.15
C LEU A 76 -3.28 -8.41 11.51
N ILE A 77 -3.56 -8.18 12.79
CA ILE A 77 -4.89 -7.90 13.32
C ILE A 77 -5.08 -6.38 13.47
N PRO A 78 -5.96 -5.73 12.68
CA PRO A 78 -6.24 -4.29 12.74
C PRO A 78 -7.24 -3.93 13.84
N GLY A 79 -7.23 -2.66 14.29
CA GLY A 79 -8.27 -2.09 15.15
C GLY A 79 -8.24 -2.49 16.63
N ILE A 80 -7.12 -3.05 17.13
CA ILE A 80 -6.97 -3.41 18.54
C ILE A 80 -6.49 -2.19 19.34
N PRO A 81 -7.22 -1.73 20.39
CA PRO A 81 -6.81 -0.62 21.23
C PRO A 81 -5.39 -0.81 21.81
N GLY A 82 -4.57 0.25 21.76
CA GLY A 82 -3.19 0.21 22.27
C GLY A 82 -2.20 -0.65 21.47
N MET A 83 -2.60 -1.17 20.30
CA MET A 83 -1.72 -1.94 19.41
C MET A 83 -1.88 -1.56 17.94
N SER A 84 -3.12 -1.54 17.43
CA SER A 84 -3.41 -1.38 16.00
C SER A 84 -4.65 -0.53 15.71
N GLU A 85 -5.05 0.32 16.65
CA GLU A 85 -6.19 1.25 16.54
C GLU A 85 -6.09 2.22 15.36
N ASN A 86 -4.87 2.53 14.91
CA ASN A 86 -4.62 3.40 13.76
C ASN A 86 -4.41 2.62 12.45
N ILE A 87 -4.65 1.30 12.47
CA ILE A 87 -4.52 0.42 11.31
C ILE A 87 -5.91 -0.04 10.85
N GLU A 88 -6.22 0.25 9.60
CA GLU A 88 -7.35 -0.32 8.87
C GLU A 88 -6.84 -1.28 7.80
N ALA A 89 -7.48 -2.44 7.64
CA ALA A 89 -7.10 -3.41 6.63
C ALA A 89 -8.31 -3.98 5.88
N ILE A 90 -8.20 -4.00 4.55
CA ILE A 90 -9.21 -4.52 3.64
C ILE A 90 -8.63 -5.58 2.70
N SER A 91 -9.50 -6.47 2.24
CA SER A 91 -9.25 -7.40 1.14
C SER A 91 -10.23 -7.11 0.00
N ILE A 92 -9.73 -7.11 -1.23
CA ILE A 92 -10.53 -6.99 -2.44
C ILE A 92 -10.36 -8.30 -3.21
N VAL A 93 -11.46 -9.03 -3.36
CA VAL A 93 -11.54 -10.25 -4.17
C VAL A 93 -12.70 -10.07 -5.12
N ASP A 94 -12.35 -9.87 -6.38
CA ASP A 94 -13.25 -9.57 -7.49
C ASP A 94 -12.77 -10.33 -8.75
N ASN A 95 -13.27 -9.99 -9.94
CA ASN A 95 -12.99 -10.68 -11.19
C ASN A 95 -11.49 -10.75 -11.53
N TYR A 96 -10.76 -9.64 -11.40
CA TYR A 96 -9.31 -9.63 -11.59
C TYR A 96 -8.57 -9.95 -10.30
N LEU A 97 -7.46 -10.69 -10.42
CA LEU A 97 -6.60 -10.98 -9.28
C LEU A 97 -5.77 -9.73 -8.92
N GLU A 98 -6.04 -9.17 -7.75
CA GLU A 98 -5.30 -8.03 -7.20
C GLU A 98 -3.84 -8.41 -6.89
N HIS A 99 -2.95 -8.33 -7.89
CA HIS A 99 -1.57 -8.80 -7.78
C HIS A 99 -0.52 -7.69 -7.66
N SER A 100 -0.92 -6.42 -7.84
CA SER A 100 -0.01 -5.28 -7.69
C SER A 100 0.41 -5.08 -6.24
N ARG A 101 1.66 -4.63 -6.04
CA ARG A 101 2.19 -4.22 -4.75
C ARG A 101 2.67 -2.78 -4.84
N VAL A 102 2.08 -1.92 -4.02
CA VAL A 102 2.33 -0.47 -4.01
C VAL A 102 2.47 -0.02 -2.55
N TYR A 103 3.54 0.71 -2.24
CA TYR A 103 3.82 1.19 -0.90
C TYR A 103 3.96 2.71 -0.92
N ILE A 104 3.22 3.39 -0.04
CA ILE A 104 3.16 4.84 0.01
C ILE A 104 3.44 5.28 1.45
N PHE A 105 4.39 6.20 1.62
CA PHE A 105 4.81 6.77 2.90
C PHE A 105 4.65 8.29 2.84
N GLY A 106 4.00 8.89 3.84
CA GLY A 106 3.61 10.29 3.82
C GLY A 106 4.75 11.30 3.96
N ASN A 107 5.82 10.94 4.68
CA ASN A 107 7.08 11.66 4.79
C ASN A 107 6.91 13.17 5.00
N ALA A 108 6.11 13.57 5.99
CA ALA A 108 5.84 14.97 6.30
C ALA A 108 5.35 15.82 5.11
N GLY A 109 4.62 15.21 4.17
CA GLY A 109 4.09 15.87 2.97
C GLY A 109 4.92 15.63 1.70
N LEU A 110 6.13 15.11 1.82
CA LEU A 110 6.98 14.70 0.69
C LEU A 110 6.76 13.22 0.35
N THR A 111 5.52 12.89 0.00
CA THR A 111 5.06 11.51 -0.20
C THR A 111 5.98 10.71 -1.12
N GLU A 112 6.43 9.56 -0.64
CA GLU A 112 7.22 8.59 -1.39
C GLU A 112 6.33 7.41 -1.81
N VAL A 113 6.47 6.97 -3.07
CA VAL A 113 5.70 5.86 -3.63
C VAL A 113 6.67 4.84 -4.21
N TYR A 114 6.37 3.57 -3.98
CA TYR A 114 7.14 2.43 -4.46
C TYR A 114 6.23 1.41 -5.15
N ILE A 115 6.72 0.79 -6.21
CA ILE A 115 6.19 -0.47 -6.75
C ILE A 115 7.12 -1.62 -6.35
N SER A 116 6.58 -2.81 -6.14
CA SER A 116 7.36 -3.94 -5.61
C SER A 116 7.00 -5.27 -6.23
N SER A 117 7.98 -6.17 -6.32
CA SER A 117 7.73 -7.60 -6.53
C SER A 117 7.55 -8.37 -5.21
N ALA A 118 8.12 -7.88 -4.11
CA ALA A 118 8.05 -8.51 -2.79
C ALA A 118 6.70 -8.27 -2.11
N ASP A 119 6.18 -9.28 -1.42
CA ASP A 119 5.21 -9.14 -0.33
C ASP A 119 5.95 -8.99 1.03
N PHE A 120 5.26 -8.60 2.10
CA PHE A 120 5.83 -8.63 3.46
C PHE A 120 5.70 -10.03 4.07
N MET A 121 6.42 -10.98 3.46
CA MET A 121 6.63 -12.33 3.99
C MET A 121 8.12 -12.59 4.13
N THR A 122 8.53 -13.36 5.15
CA THR A 122 9.95 -13.67 5.41
C THR A 122 10.68 -14.22 4.19
N ARG A 123 10.03 -15.11 3.41
CA ARG A 123 10.61 -15.65 2.17
C ARG A 123 10.86 -14.59 1.09
N ASN A 124 10.05 -13.54 1.00
CA ASN A 124 10.23 -12.47 0.02
C ASN A 124 11.30 -11.46 0.48
N LEU A 125 11.37 -11.21 1.79
CA LEU A 125 12.31 -10.25 2.37
C LEU A 125 13.73 -10.80 2.48
N ASP A 126 13.86 -12.07 2.89
CA ASP A 126 15.16 -12.66 3.27
C ASP A 126 15.55 -13.88 2.41
N GLY A 127 14.60 -14.48 1.69
CA GLY A 127 14.81 -15.75 0.98
C GLY A 127 14.76 -15.70 -0.54
N ARG A 128 14.43 -14.54 -1.14
CA ARG A 128 14.24 -14.40 -2.59
C ARG A 128 14.96 -13.16 -3.11
N VAL A 129 15.24 -13.17 -4.41
CA VAL A 129 15.62 -11.97 -5.15
C VAL A 129 14.33 -11.26 -5.53
N GLU A 130 14.14 -10.08 -4.95
CA GLU A 130 12.99 -9.22 -5.18
C GLU A 130 13.49 -7.80 -5.41
N VAL A 131 12.71 -7.00 -6.15
CA VAL A 131 13.04 -5.60 -6.42
C VAL A 131 11.85 -4.72 -6.07
N THR A 132 12.13 -3.68 -5.29
CA THR A 132 11.23 -2.56 -5.07
C THR A 132 11.84 -1.31 -5.68
N CYS A 133 11.05 -0.61 -6.49
CA CYS A 133 11.47 0.56 -7.26
C CYS A 133 10.75 1.83 -6.74
N PRO A 134 11.48 2.90 -6.40
CA PRO A 134 10.88 4.20 -6.11
C PRO A 134 10.35 4.86 -7.38
N ILE A 135 9.20 5.52 -7.28
CA ILE A 135 8.62 6.30 -8.36
C ILE A 135 8.95 7.78 -8.16
N TYR A 136 9.74 8.35 -9.05
CA TYR A 136 10.17 9.75 -8.97
C TYR A 136 9.30 10.71 -9.77
N ASP A 137 8.76 10.25 -10.89
CA ASP A 137 7.84 11.02 -11.71
C ASP A 137 6.57 11.38 -10.92
N LEU A 138 6.20 12.66 -10.93
CA LEU A 138 5.09 13.18 -10.14
C LEU A 138 3.72 12.73 -10.69
N ALA A 139 3.59 12.61 -12.01
CA ALA A 139 2.34 12.16 -12.64
C ALA A 139 2.09 10.68 -12.35
N ILE A 140 3.12 9.83 -12.46
CA ILE A 140 3.02 8.40 -12.12
C ILE A 140 2.77 8.22 -10.62
N LYS A 141 3.43 9.01 -9.75
CA LYS A 141 3.15 9.01 -8.30
C LYS A 141 1.68 9.28 -8.01
N LYS A 142 1.14 10.35 -8.61
CA LYS A 142 -0.27 10.72 -8.46
C LYS A 142 -1.19 9.59 -8.92
N GLU A 143 -0.90 8.99 -10.07
CA GLU A 143 -1.70 7.90 -10.63
C GLU A 143 -1.74 6.66 -9.71
N LEU A 144 -0.61 6.27 -9.13
CA LEU A 144 -0.55 5.14 -8.19
C LEU A 144 -1.30 5.44 -6.88
N ILE A 145 -1.22 6.67 -6.40
CA ILE A 145 -1.98 7.13 -5.22
C ILE A 145 -3.49 7.13 -5.52
N ASP A 146 -3.89 7.63 -6.70
CA ASP A 146 -5.29 7.62 -7.16
C ASP A 146 -5.82 6.18 -7.22
N ASN A 147 -5.07 5.26 -7.84
CA ASN A 147 -5.42 3.84 -7.88
C ASN A 147 -5.60 3.21 -6.50
N PHE A 148 -4.68 3.49 -5.56
CA PHE A 148 -4.83 3.03 -4.18
C PHE A 148 -6.13 3.57 -3.58
N ASN A 149 -6.43 4.86 -3.76
CA ASN A 149 -7.60 5.50 -3.20
C ASN A 149 -8.92 5.00 -3.83
N ILE A 150 -8.95 4.73 -5.14
CA ILE A 150 -10.09 4.10 -5.84
C ILE A 150 -10.39 2.74 -5.21
N ALA A 151 -9.37 1.91 -5.06
CA ALA A 151 -9.51 0.59 -4.42
C ALA A 151 -9.99 0.71 -2.97
N TRP A 152 -9.43 1.66 -2.21
CA TRP A 152 -9.82 1.92 -0.81
C TRP A 152 -11.27 2.39 -0.66
N LYS A 153 -11.76 3.18 -1.61
CA LYS A 153 -13.14 3.68 -1.65
C LYS A 153 -14.16 2.58 -1.98
N GLY A 154 -13.73 1.48 -2.59
CA GLY A 154 -14.57 0.33 -2.94
C GLY A 154 -15.51 -0.11 -1.81
N ASN A 155 -16.78 -0.38 -2.15
CA ASN A 155 -17.80 -0.81 -1.19
C ASN A 155 -18.67 -1.99 -1.68
N VAL A 156 -18.31 -2.61 -2.81
CA VAL A 156 -19.07 -3.74 -3.40
C VAL A 156 -18.36 -5.09 -3.19
N LYS A 157 -17.05 -5.16 -3.49
CA LYS A 157 -16.23 -6.40 -3.41
C LYS A 157 -15.13 -6.32 -2.37
N VAL A 158 -15.28 -5.39 -1.43
CA VAL A 158 -14.31 -5.09 -0.38
C VAL A 158 -14.78 -5.73 0.92
N ARG A 159 -13.87 -6.41 1.61
CA ARG A 159 -14.07 -7.04 2.92
C ARG A 159 -13.06 -6.50 3.93
N TYR A 160 -13.43 -6.48 5.20
CA TYR A 160 -12.49 -6.15 6.27
C TYR A 160 -11.66 -7.37 6.67
N HIS A 161 -10.37 -7.13 6.92
CA HIS A 161 -9.61 -8.01 7.80
C HIS A 161 -10.00 -7.70 9.25
N SER A 162 -10.25 -8.72 10.04
CA SER A 162 -10.66 -8.58 11.44
C SER A 162 -10.10 -9.75 12.25
N TYR A 163 -10.01 -9.60 13.57
CA TYR A 163 -9.61 -10.68 14.47
C TYR A 163 -10.54 -11.92 14.38
N LYS A 164 -11.78 -11.75 13.90
CA LYS A 164 -12.77 -12.82 13.73
C LYS A 164 -12.58 -13.62 12.45
N LEU A 165 -11.79 -13.11 11.50
CA LEU A 165 -11.61 -13.70 10.16
C LEU A 165 -12.93 -13.95 9.41
N ASP A 166 -13.95 -13.14 9.71
CA ASP A 166 -15.33 -13.31 9.27
C ASP A 166 -15.61 -12.75 7.87
N ASN A 167 -14.61 -12.13 7.23
CA ASN A 167 -14.70 -11.64 5.85
C ASN A 167 -15.89 -10.70 5.61
N LYS A 168 -16.28 -9.93 6.63
CA LYS A 168 -17.39 -8.98 6.54
C LYS A 168 -17.17 -7.98 5.43
N TYR A 169 -18.17 -7.83 4.56
CA TYR A 169 -18.15 -6.79 3.54
C TYR A 169 -18.11 -5.41 4.18
N LYS A 170 -17.37 -4.50 3.54
CA LYS A 170 -17.39 -3.08 3.89
C LYS A 170 -18.83 -2.56 3.72
N PRO A 171 -19.45 -2.01 4.77
CA PRO A 171 -20.82 -1.53 4.69
C PRO A 171 -20.89 -0.34 3.74
N ARG A 172 -22.01 -0.24 3.01
CA ARG A 172 -22.22 0.83 2.05
C ARG A 172 -22.68 2.14 2.69
N ASN A 173 -23.26 2.10 3.90
CA ASN A 173 -23.74 3.29 4.62
C ASN A 173 -24.52 4.29 3.74
N HIS A 174 -25.48 3.81 2.95
CA HIS A 174 -26.29 4.60 2.00
C HIS A 174 -25.52 5.20 0.81
N HIS A 175 -24.24 4.90 0.64
CA HIS A 175 -23.48 5.29 -0.55
C HIS A 175 -23.88 4.45 -1.78
N ALA A 176 -23.77 5.08 -2.95
CA ALA A 176 -23.91 4.41 -4.23
C ALA A 176 -22.90 3.24 -4.36
N PRO A 177 -23.22 2.19 -5.12
CA PRO A 177 -22.28 1.11 -5.39
C PRO A 177 -21.01 1.65 -6.05
N PHE A 178 -19.86 1.32 -5.48
CA PHE A 178 -18.53 1.70 -5.98
C PHE A 178 -17.68 0.42 -6.08
N ARG A 179 -17.58 -0.14 -7.29
CA ARG A 179 -16.84 -1.38 -7.54
C ARG A 179 -15.45 -1.04 -8.07
N ALA A 180 -14.44 -1.20 -7.21
CA ALA A 180 -13.08 -0.74 -7.44
C ALA A 180 -12.52 -1.04 -8.84
N GLN A 181 -12.60 -2.29 -9.32
CA GLN A 181 -12.04 -2.66 -10.62
C GLN A 181 -12.72 -1.96 -11.81
N PHE A 182 -14.04 -1.74 -11.74
CA PHE A 182 -14.78 -0.99 -12.75
C PHE A 182 -14.45 0.50 -12.71
N GLU A 183 -14.29 1.06 -11.51
CA GLU A 183 -13.94 2.46 -11.33
C GLU A 183 -12.49 2.73 -11.74
N THR A 184 -11.58 1.78 -11.52
CA THR A 184 -10.22 1.82 -12.06
C THR A 184 -10.24 1.79 -13.60
N TYR A 185 -11.06 0.92 -14.21
CA TYR A 185 -11.22 0.90 -15.67
C TYR A 185 -11.69 2.26 -16.21
N LYS A 186 -12.75 2.84 -15.63
CA LYS A 186 -13.26 4.16 -16.02
C LYS A 186 -12.22 5.28 -15.82
N TYR A 187 -11.45 5.24 -14.74
CA TYR A 187 -10.36 6.19 -14.51
C TYR A 187 -9.37 6.22 -15.68
N TYR A 188 -8.97 5.04 -16.18
CA TYR A 188 -8.07 4.94 -17.31
C TYR A 188 -8.73 5.27 -18.65
N GLN A 189 -9.98 4.87 -18.85
CA GLN A 189 -10.75 5.24 -20.04
C GLN A 189 -10.83 6.77 -20.19
N ASN A 190 -11.27 7.48 -19.14
CA ASN A 190 -11.38 8.94 -19.18
C ASN A 190 -10.02 9.62 -19.40
N LYS A 191 -8.94 9.04 -18.86
CA LYS A 191 -7.59 9.58 -19.05
C LYS A 191 -7.14 9.50 -20.52
N ILE A 192 -7.55 8.45 -21.23
CA ILE A 192 -7.27 8.29 -22.67
C ILE A 192 -8.12 9.28 -23.48
N GLU A 193 -9.43 9.37 -23.20
CA GLU A 193 -10.33 10.29 -23.91
C GLU A 193 -9.86 11.76 -23.80
N VAL A 194 -9.41 12.18 -22.62
CA VAL A 194 -8.83 13.53 -22.42
C VAL A 194 -7.57 13.76 -23.27
N ILE A 195 -6.73 12.74 -23.45
CA ILE A 195 -5.54 12.85 -24.30
C ILE A 195 -5.95 13.03 -25.77
N ASP A 196 -6.95 12.26 -26.24
CA ASP A 196 -7.45 12.35 -27.61
C ASP A 196 -8.07 13.72 -27.92
N GLU A 197 -8.84 14.29 -26.99
CA GLU A 197 -9.41 15.64 -27.13
C GLU A 197 -8.32 16.73 -27.20
N VAL A 198 -7.27 16.63 -26.38
CA VAL A 198 -6.14 17.58 -26.40
C VAL A 198 -5.40 17.50 -27.73
N VAL A 199 -5.17 16.29 -28.26
CA VAL A 199 -4.48 16.10 -29.56
C VAL A 199 -5.32 16.66 -30.71
N GLN A 200 -6.64 16.47 -30.69
CA GLN A 200 -7.55 17.00 -31.72
C GLN A 200 -7.70 18.54 -31.67
N GLY A 201 -7.61 19.16 -30.48
CA GLY A 201 -7.69 20.61 -30.31
C GLY A 201 -6.41 21.39 -30.62
N THR A 202 -5.29 20.70 -30.90
CA THR A 202 -3.98 21.32 -31.23
C THR A 202 -3.62 21.30 -32.72
N ASN A 203 -4.53 20.90 -33.60
CA ASN A 203 -4.37 20.93 -35.06
C ASN A 203 -5.15 22.08 -35.71
#